data_AF-A0A970XLM2-F1
#
_entry.id   AF-A0A970XLM2-F1
#
_cell.length_a   1.000
_cell.length_b   1.000
_cell.length_c   1.000
_cell.angle_alpha   90.00
_cell.angle_beta   90.00
_cell.angle_gamma   90.00
#
_symmetry.space_group_name_H-M   'P 1'
#
loop_
_entity.id
_entity.type
_entity.pdbx_description
1 polymer ?
#
loop_
_entity_poly.entity_id
_entity_poly.type
_entity_poly.pdbx_seq_one_letter_code
_entity_poly.pdbx_strand_id
1 'polypeptide(L)'
;MSTRSMILMEQENGEYIGVYCHCDGYLTHNGALLIDHYNDRDKVKELIGLGDLSYLAPRIIPYPDRTHSFDKPQRGVCIFYGRDRGETSTEATKVTLEELDSDPWIEYTYVYGLDDKWKYYEYRGLEKGIKSLDEDLNSIFEEWGFTRPKGIYGWYTKSDIERLKSQSIEGSENKEEEQYAGKNI
;
A
#
# COMPACT_ATOMS: atom_id res chain seq x y z
N MET A 1 -7.09 17.22 -5.82
CA MET A 1 -7.95 16.10 -5.41
C MET A 1 -7.02 14.97 -5.01
N SER A 2 -7.27 14.29 -3.90
CA SER A 2 -6.45 13.17 -3.44
C SER A 2 -7.36 12.00 -3.10
N THR A 3 -6.82 10.78 -3.11
CA THR A 3 -7.48 9.59 -2.55
C THR A 3 -6.82 9.32 -1.22
N ARG A 4 -7.54 9.58 -0.12
CA ARG A 4 -7.02 9.48 1.23
C ARG A 4 -7.28 8.09 1.77
N SER A 5 -6.48 7.70 2.75
CA SER A 5 -6.62 6.41 3.39
C SER A 5 -6.21 6.45 4.85
N MET A 6 -6.71 5.49 5.62
CA MET A 6 -6.23 5.15 6.95
C MET A 6 -5.44 3.84 6.90
N ILE A 7 -4.32 3.79 7.61
CA ILE A 7 -3.48 2.58 7.74
C ILE A 7 -3.49 2.18 9.21
N LEU A 8 -4.16 1.07 9.51
CA LEU A 8 -4.40 0.60 10.88
C LEU A 8 -3.61 -0.69 11.16
N MET A 9 -3.26 -0.87 12.42
CA MET A 9 -2.76 -2.12 12.98
C MET A 9 -3.66 -2.57 14.12
N GLU A 10 -4.18 -3.80 14.02
CA GLU A 10 -4.94 -4.45 15.08
C GLU A 10 -4.03 -4.73 16.29
N GLN A 11 -4.51 -4.43 17.48
CA GLN A 11 -3.81 -4.70 18.74
C GLN A 11 -4.35 -6.00 19.36
N GLU A 12 -3.56 -6.65 20.22
CA GLU A 12 -3.96 -7.89 20.90
C GLU A 12 -5.22 -7.74 21.77
N ASN A 13 -5.52 -6.51 22.22
CA ASN A 13 -6.72 -6.18 22.99
C ASN A 13 -7.96 -5.92 22.11
N GLY A 14 -7.86 -6.07 20.79
CA GLY A 14 -8.93 -5.82 19.82
C GLY A 14 -9.13 -4.35 19.43
N GLU A 15 -8.29 -3.43 19.93
CA GLU A 15 -8.30 -2.03 19.49
C GLU A 15 -7.54 -1.87 18.17
N TYR A 16 -7.82 -0.78 17.45
CA TYR A 16 -7.04 -0.38 16.26
C TYR A 16 -6.28 0.91 16.56
N ILE A 17 -5.00 0.92 16.15
CA ILE A 17 -4.16 2.12 16.16
C ILE A 17 -3.74 2.36 14.73
N GLY A 18 -3.83 3.60 14.26
CA GLY A 18 -3.45 3.89 12.88
C GLY A 18 -3.14 5.34 12.60
N VAL A 19 -2.72 5.56 11.37
CA VAL A 19 -2.28 6.85 10.84
C VAL A 19 -3.01 7.18 9.55
N TYR A 20 -3.15 8.47 9.30
CA TYR A 20 -3.69 9.02 8.08
C TYR A 20 -2.64 9.03 6.96
N CYS A 21 -3.06 8.69 5.74
CA CYS A 21 -2.28 8.86 4.52
C CYS A 21 -3.04 9.69 3.48
N HIS A 22 -2.45 10.81 3.05
CA HIS A 22 -3.12 11.78 2.18
C HIS A 22 -3.31 11.32 0.75
N CYS A 23 -2.29 10.70 0.14
CA CYS A 23 -2.23 10.41 -1.29
C CYS A 23 -2.38 8.92 -1.62
N ASP A 24 -2.89 8.70 -2.83
CA ASP A 24 -2.88 7.42 -3.55
C ASP A 24 -3.42 6.21 -2.75
N GLY A 25 -4.45 6.46 -1.94
CA GLY A 25 -5.10 5.49 -1.08
C GLY A 25 -5.73 4.28 -1.77
N TYR A 26 -5.81 4.22 -3.10
CA TYR A 26 -6.42 3.11 -3.84
C TYR A 26 -5.52 1.86 -3.88
N LEU A 27 -6.13 0.72 -4.20
CA LEU A 27 -5.51 -0.61 -4.09
C LEU A 27 -4.23 -0.76 -4.90
N THR A 28 -4.22 -0.27 -6.14
CA THR A 28 -3.08 -0.43 -7.04
C THR A 28 -1.87 0.44 -6.69
N HIS A 29 -1.98 1.31 -5.68
CA HIS A 29 -0.86 2.07 -5.13
C HIS A 29 -0.63 1.74 -3.65
N ASN A 30 -1.39 2.33 -2.72
CA ASN A 30 -1.16 2.07 -1.29
C ASN A 30 -1.39 0.60 -0.94
N GLY A 31 -2.46 -0.01 -1.44
CA GLY A 31 -2.71 -1.44 -1.21
C GLY A 31 -1.55 -2.33 -1.65
N ALA A 32 -1.04 -2.10 -2.88
CA ALA A 32 0.09 -2.83 -3.43
C ALA A 32 1.41 -2.57 -2.67
N LEU A 33 1.65 -1.34 -2.21
CA LEU A 33 2.80 -1.01 -1.36
C LEU A 33 2.73 -1.73 -0.02
N LEU A 34 1.56 -1.76 0.61
CA LEU A 34 1.33 -2.44 1.89
C LEU A 34 1.62 -3.94 1.78
N ILE A 35 1.13 -4.60 0.73
CA ILE A 35 1.42 -6.01 0.47
C ILE A 35 2.91 -6.26 0.21
N ASP A 36 3.55 -5.44 -0.63
CA ASP A 36 4.92 -5.72 -1.08
C ASP A 36 5.98 -5.35 -0.04
N HIS A 37 5.73 -4.31 0.76
CA HIS A 37 6.76 -3.72 1.63
C HIS A 37 6.39 -3.73 3.10
N TYR A 38 5.13 -3.86 3.48
CA TYR A 38 4.67 -3.73 4.87
C TYR A 38 3.92 -4.99 5.33
N ASN A 39 4.48 -6.17 5.02
CA ASN A 39 3.90 -7.48 5.35
C ASN A 39 4.46 -8.09 6.66
N ASP A 40 5.17 -7.28 7.44
CA ASP A 40 5.78 -7.65 8.71
C ASP A 40 5.27 -6.68 9.79
N ARG A 41 4.85 -7.24 10.94
CA ARG A 41 4.21 -6.45 12.01
C ARG A 41 5.13 -5.37 12.58
N ASP A 42 6.43 -5.66 12.73
CA ASP A 42 7.38 -4.68 13.24
C ASP A 42 7.57 -3.53 12.25
N LYS A 43 7.55 -3.82 10.94
CA LYS A 43 7.60 -2.80 9.90
C LYS A 43 6.32 -1.97 9.81
N VAL A 44 5.15 -2.55 10.03
CA VAL A 44 3.90 -1.79 10.17
C VAL A 44 3.95 -0.89 11.40
N LYS A 45 4.47 -1.41 12.52
CA LYS A 45 4.67 -0.65 13.76
C LYS A 45 5.64 0.52 13.57
N GLU A 46 6.72 0.32 12.84
CA GLU A 46 7.67 1.38 12.46
C GLU A 46 6.98 2.46 11.61
N LEU A 47 6.18 2.05 10.61
CA LEU A 47 5.44 2.96 9.74
C LEU A 47 4.48 3.85 10.54
N ILE A 48 3.58 3.24 11.32
CA ILE A 48 2.58 4.00 12.09
C ILE A 48 3.22 4.78 13.24
N GLY A 49 4.37 4.32 13.76
CA GLY A 49 5.12 4.98 14.83
C GLY A 49 5.70 6.34 14.43
N LEU A 50 5.88 6.60 13.14
CA LEU A 50 6.28 7.91 12.61
C LEU A 50 5.12 8.87 12.36
N GLY A 51 3.88 8.40 12.52
CA GLY A 51 2.67 9.21 12.44
C GLY A 51 2.10 9.37 11.03
N ASP A 52 1.24 10.36 10.88
CA ASP A 52 0.53 10.67 9.65
C ASP A 52 1.49 11.04 8.52
N LEU A 53 1.10 10.65 7.32
CA LEU A 53 1.93 10.75 6.14
C LEU A 53 1.18 11.38 4.96
N SER A 54 1.93 12.14 4.17
CA SER A 54 1.44 12.67 2.91
C SER A 54 1.50 11.64 1.81
N TYR A 55 2.48 10.73 1.83
CA TYR A 55 2.72 9.80 0.74
C TYR A 55 3.41 8.53 1.25
N LEU A 56 2.81 7.38 0.97
CA LEU A 56 3.37 6.06 1.26
C LEU A 56 4.32 5.64 0.14
N ALA A 57 5.46 5.05 0.51
CA ALA A 57 6.44 4.53 -0.45
C ALA A 57 7.09 3.24 0.08
N PRO A 58 7.96 2.55 -0.68
CA PRO A 58 8.60 1.31 -0.25
C PRO A 58 9.45 1.41 1.03
N ARG A 59 10.05 2.57 1.29
CA ARG A 59 11.05 2.75 2.35
C ARG A 59 10.63 3.82 3.34
N ILE A 60 10.65 3.46 4.62
CA ILE A 60 10.34 4.37 5.72
C ILE A 60 11.51 5.34 5.94
N ILE A 61 12.72 4.82 6.13
CA ILE A 61 13.90 5.61 6.53
C ILE A 61 14.62 6.20 5.30
N PRO A 62 14.86 7.53 5.27
CA PRO A 62 15.60 8.16 4.17
C PRO A 62 17.04 7.64 4.05
N TYR A 63 17.61 7.73 2.85
CA TYR A 63 19.05 7.47 2.69
C TYR A 63 19.86 8.59 3.36
N PRO A 64 20.88 8.25 4.17
CA PRO A 64 21.62 9.24 4.98
C PRO A 64 22.54 10.15 4.15
N ASP A 65 22.90 9.74 2.93
CA ASP A 65 23.79 10.46 2.01
C ASP A 65 23.09 11.57 1.21
N ARG A 66 21.77 11.74 1.38
CA ARG A 66 20.94 12.62 0.55
C ARG A 66 19.96 13.42 1.40
N THR A 67 19.62 14.62 0.95
CA THR A 67 18.55 15.41 1.59
C THR A 67 17.20 14.71 1.46
N HIS A 68 16.41 14.76 2.52
CA HIS A 68 15.00 14.37 2.53
C HIS A 68 14.22 15.40 3.34
N SER A 69 13.16 15.96 2.75
CA SER A 69 12.19 16.80 3.43
C SER A 69 10.86 16.76 2.69
N PHE A 70 9.83 17.37 3.27
CA PHE A 70 8.53 17.50 2.62
C PHE A 70 8.62 18.14 1.22
N ASP A 71 9.39 19.22 1.08
CA ASP A 71 9.53 19.96 -0.19
C ASP A 71 10.54 19.33 -1.15
N LYS A 72 11.47 18.52 -0.64
CA LYS A 72 12.52 17.85 -1.42
C LYS A 72 12.55 16.36 -1.06
N PRO A 73 11.49 15.61 -1.39
CA PRO A 73 11.39 14.22 -1.01
C PRO A 73 12.38 13.35 -1.81
N GLN A 74 12.87 12.30 -1.17
CA GLN A 74 13.66 11.28 -1.86
C GLN A 74 12.71 10.31 -2.56
N ARG A 75 13.00 9.96 -3.82
CA ARG A 75 12.19 9.00 -4.56
C ARG A 75 12.13 7.64 -3.84
N GLY A 76 10.91 7.14 -3.65
CA GLY A 76 10.65 5.86 -3.00
C GLY A 76 10.85 5.87 -1.48
N VAL A 77 10.87 7.04 -0.84
CA VAL A 77 10.84 7.21 0.62
C VAL A 77 9.50 7.80 1.03
N CYS A 78 8.90 7.30 2.11
CA CYS A 78 7.68 7.85 2.69
C CYS A 78 7.89 9.32 3.09
N ILE A 79 6.82 10.11 2.98
CA ILE A 79 6.82 11.52 3.38
C ILE A 79 5.85 11.68 4.56
N PHE A 80 6.38 11.89 5.76
CA PHE A 80 5.61 12.07 6.99
C PHE A 80 5.40 13.54 7.33
N TYR A 81 4.22 13.88 7.84
CA TYR A 81 3.90 15.25 8.25
C TYR A 81 4.73 15.69 9.46
N GLY A 82 4.81 14.85 10.49
CA GLY A 82 5.64 15.13 11.66
C GLY A 82 7.13 15.21 11.32
N ARG A 83 7.70 14.10 10.81
CA ARG A 83 9.15 13.98 10.56
C ARG A 83 9.67 14.94 9.49
N ASP A 84 8.99 15.07 8.35
CA ASP A 84 9.56 15.71 7.17
C ASP A 84 9.06 17.14 6.93
N ARG A 85 7.92 17.51 7.54
CA ARG A 85 7.33 18.84 7.46
C ARG A 85 7.34 19.60 8.80
N GLY A 86 7.55 18.89 9.93
CA GLY A 86 7.58 19.48 11.26
C GLY A 86 6.20 19.80 11.84
N GLU A 87 5.15 19.13 11.34
CA GLU A 87 3.81 19.24 11.92
C GLU A 87 3.75 18.57 13.31
N THR A 88 2.82 19.01 14.14
CA THR A 88 2.55 18.41 15.46
C THR A 88 1.19 17.73 15.45
N SER A 89 0.93 16.86 16.42
CA SER A 89 -0.34 16.13 16.53
C SER A 89 -0.60 15.19 15.34
N THR A 90 0.47 14.56 14.85
CA THR A 90 0.43 13.61 13.74
C THR A 90 0.64 12.17 14.23
N GLU A 91 0.69 11.94 15.55
CA GLU A 91 0.89 10.61 16.11
C GLU A 91 -0.26 9.65 15.77
N ALA A 92 0.03 8.36 15.72
CA ALA A 92 -1.00 7.35 15.52
C ALA A 92 -2.06 7.42 16.63
N THR A 93 -3.33 7.36 16.22
CA THR A 93 -4.47 7.48 17.13
C THR A 93 -5.22 6.17 17.25
N LYS A 94 -5.89 5.98 18.39
CA LYS A 94 -6.87 4.90 18.56
C LYS A 94 -8.13 5.29 17.80
N VAL A 95 -8.65 4.36 17.01
CA VAL A 95 -9.84 4.57 16.16
C VAL A 95 -10.74 3.34 16.19
N THR A 96 -12.01 3.53 15.87
CA THR A 96 -12.94 2.43 15.56
C THR A 96 -13.18 2.33 14.07
N LEU A 97 -13.56 1.14 13.58
CA LEU A 97 -13.85 0.96 12.17
C LEU A 97 -15.12 1.72 11.76
N GLU A 98 -16.09 1.82 12.67
CA GLU A 98 -17.36 2.50 12.49
C GLU A 98 -17.20 4.02 12.35
N GLU A 99 -16.29 4.62 13.13
CA GLU A 99 -15.94 6.04 13.00
C GLU A 99 -15.36 6.33 11.61
N LEU A 100 -14.43 5.49 11.15
CA LEU A 100 -13.79 5.66 9.85
C LEU A 100 -14.73 5.36 8.68
N ASP A 101 -15.63 4.37 8.82
CA ASP A 101 -16.64 4.06 7.80
C ASP A 101 -17.62 5.23 7.58
N SER A 102 -17.83 6.02 8.64
CA SER A 102 -18.69 7.21 8.63
C SER A 102 -17.97 8.49 8.19
N ASP A 103 -16.64 8.48 8.04
CA ASP A 103 -15.85 9.66 7.69
C ASP A 103 -15.79 9.85 6.16
N PRO A 104 -16.45 10.87 5.59
CA PRO A 104 -16.44 11.12 4.14
C PRO A 104 -15.08 11.57 3.60
N TRP A 105 -14.10 11.85 4.47
CA TRP A 105 -12.74 12.22 4.08
C TRP A 105 -11.82 11.01 3.92
N ILE A 106 -12.25 9.80 4.25
CA ILE A 106 -11.44 8.59 4.15
C ILE A 106 -12.06 7.65 3.12
N GLU A 107 -11.44 7.57 1.93
CA GLU A 107 -11.94 6.71 0.85
C GLU A 107 -11.60 5.23 1.06
N TYR A 108 -10.45 4.93 1.70
CA TYR A 108 -9.98 3.57 1.97
C TYR A 108 -9.45 3.41 3.40
N THR A 109 -9.83 2.33 4.07
CA THR A 109 -9.23 1.94 5.36
C THR A 109 -8.56 0.59 5.22
N TYR A 110 -7.27 0.54 5.52
CA TYR A 110 -6.44 -0.66 5.52
C TYR A 110 -6.19 -1.14 6.94
N VAL A 111 -6.32 -2.44 7.18
CA VAL A 111 -6.14 -3.07 8.49
C VAL A 111 -5.13 -4.20 8.39
N TYR A 112 -4.04 -4.09 9.13
CA TYR A 112 -3.12 -5.21 9.36
C TYR A 112 -3.60 -6.01 10.56
N GLY A 113 -4.14 -7.20 10.29
CA GLY A 113 -4.74 -8.06 11.31
C GLY A 113 -3.70 -8.80 12.15
N LEU A 114 -4.15 -9.42 13.23
CA LEU A 114 -3.34 -10.36 14.04
C LEU A 114 -2.98 -11.66 13.30
N ASP A 115 -3.61 -11.91 12.15
CA ASP A 115 -3.32 -13.01 11.23
C ASP A 115 -2.22 -12.69 10.20
N ASP A 116 -1.47 -11.60 10.42
CA ASP A 116 -0.40 -11.09 9.56
C ASP A 116 -0.83 -10.84 8.11
N LYS A 117 -2.12 -10.51 7.93
CA LYS A 117 -2.73 -10.22 6.63
C LYS A 117 -3.29 -8.81 6.58
N TRP A 118 -3.17 -8.21 5.40
CA TRP A 118 -3.86 -6.97 5.09
C TRP A 118 -5.28 -7.22 4.65
N LYS A 119 -6.18 -6.44 5.23
CA LYS A 119 -7.59 -6.37 4.87
C LYS A 119 -7.96 -4.91 4.60
N TYR A 120 -9.05 -4.66 3.90
CA TYR A 120 -9.49 -3.29 3.66
C TYR A 120 -11.01 -3.18 3.48
N TYR A 121 -11.50 -1.95 3.60
CA TYR A 121 -12.82 -1.56 3.14
C TYR A 121 -12.77 -0.13 2.59
N GLU A 122 -13.74 0.21 1.75
CA GLU A 122 -13.92 1.55 1.19
C GLU A 122 -14.92 2.34 2.03
N TYR A 123 -15.00 3.66 1.84
CA TYR A 123 -16.01 4.51 2.49
C TYR A 123 -17.43 3.92 2.40
N ARG A 124 -18.11 3.80 3.54
CA ARG A 124 -19.43 3.14 3.68
C ARG A 124 -19.44 1.70 3.18
N GLY A 125 -18.32 1.01 3.34
CA GLY A 125 -18.09 -0.36 2.91
C GLY A 125 -18.10 -1.36 4.05
N LEU A 126 -18.04 -0.92 5.31
CA LEU A 126 -17.90 -1.81 6.47
C LEU A 126 -19.07 -2.79 6.61
N GLU A 127 -20.30 -2.36 6.29
CA GLU A 127 -21.50 -3.23 6.30
C GLU A 127 -21.40 -4.42 5.32
N LYS A 128 -20.58 -4.29 4.27
CA LYS A 128 -20.33 -5.34 3.28
C LYS A 128 -19.22 -6.29 3.72
N GLY A 129 -18.58 -6.02 4.86
CA GLY A 129 -17.47 -6.76 5.41
C GLY A 129 -16.11 -6.20 5.00
N ILE A 130 -15.09 -6.61 5.76
CA ILE A 130 -13.69 -6.27 5.49
C ILE A 130 -13.13 -7.31 4.51
N LYS A 131 -12.60 -6.85 3.38
CA LYS A 131 -12.15 -7.67 2.25
C LYS A 131 -10.68 -8.02 2.36
N SER A 132 -10.28 -9.14 1.75
CA SER A 132 -8.86 -9.50 1.62
C SER A 132 -8.18 -8.57 0.62
N LEU A 133 -7.14 -7.86 1.05
CA LEU A 133 -6.43 -6.93 0.17
C LEU A 133 -5.70 -7.66 -0.96
N ASP A 134 -5.05 -8.78 -0.64
CA ASP A 134 -4.27 -9.53 -1.62
C ASP A 134 -5.18 -10.13 -2.71
N GLU A 135 -6.33 -10.71 -2.32
CA GLU A 135 -7.26 -11.33 -3.28
C GLU A 135 -7.86 -10.29 -4.23
N ASP A 136 -8.45 -9.21 -3.71
CA ASP A 136 -9.08 -8.18 -4.54
C ASP A 136 -8.04 -7.46 -5.41
N LEU A 137 -6.84 -7.20 -4.87
CA LEU A 137 -5.77 -6.58 -5.65
C LEU A 137 -5.33 -7.48 -6.80
N ASN A 138 -5.12 -8.79 -6.56
CA ASN A 138 -4.75 -9.73 -7.63
C ASN A 138 -5.88 -9.87 -8.67
N SER A 139 -7.15 -9.89 -8.25
CA SER A 139 -8.31 -9.93 -9.15
C SER A 139 -8.32 -8.77 -10.14
N ILE A 140 -7.95 -7.55 -9.72
CA ILE A 140 -7.85 -6.38 -10.62
C ILE A 140 -6.88 -6.63 -11.78
N PHE A 141 -5.70 -7.19 -11.49
CA PHE A 141 -4.70 -7.46 -12.53
C PHE A 141 -5.10 -8.65 -13.41
N GLU A 142 -5.71 -9.68 -12.82
CA GLU A 142 -6.25 -10.82 -13.56
C GLU A 142 -7.34 -10.40 -14.54
N GLU A 143 -8.23 -9.47 -14.16
CA GLU A 143 -9.22 -8.87 -15.05
C GLU A 143 -8.57 -8.09 -16.21
N TRP A 144 -7.40 -7.49 -15.98
CA TRP A 144 -6.60 -6.86 -17.03
C TRP A 144 -5.84 -7.89 -17.90
N GLY A 145 -5.82 -9.15 -17.47
CA GLY A 145 -5.29 -10.29 -18.21
C GLY A 145 -3.80 -10.54 -18.00
N PHE A 146 -3.26 -10.19 -16.83
CA PHE A 146 -1.89 -10.57 -16.43
C PHE A 146 -1.77 -10.66 -14.90
N THR A 147 -0.74 -11.36 -14.42
CA THR A 147 -0.50 -11.47 -12.97
C THR A 147 0.04 -10.17 -12.40
N ARG A 148 -0.36 -9.79 -11.19
CA ARG A 148 0.12 -8.57 -10.53
C ARG A 148 1.66 -8.49 -10.50
N PRO A 149 2.28 -7.45 -11.09
CA PRO A 149 3.72 -7.24 -10.99
C PRO A 149 4.09 -6.65 -9.62
N LYS A 150 5.24 -7.06 -9.08
CA LYS A 150 5.85 -6.42 -7.91
C LYS A 150 6.69 -5.22 -8.33
N GLY A 151 6.75 -4.20 -7.47
CA GLY A 151 7.60 -3.03 -7.70
C GLY A 151 6.99 -1.93 -8.58
N ILE A 152 5.73 -2.08 -9.01
CA ILE A 152 5.01 -1.09 -9.82
C ILE A 152 3.73 -0.72 -9.08
N TYR A 153 3.56 0.58 -8.83
CA TYR A 153 2.51 1.13 -7.99
C TYR A 153 1.96 2.39 -8.63
N GLY A 154 0.64 2.55 -8.67
CA GLY A 154 0.03 3.77 -9.17
C GLY A 154 -1.28 3.56 -9.92
N TRP A 155 -1.69 4.66 -10.54
CA TRP A 155 -2.82 4.70 -11.44
C TRP A 155 -2.36 4.33 -12.85
N TYR A 156 -3.13 3.46 -13.51
CA TYR A 156 -2.78 2.93 -14.82
C TYR A 156 -3.77 3.39 -15.88
N THR A 157 -3.26 3.98 -16.96
CA THR A 157 -4.04 4.21 -18.18
C THR A 157 -4.25 2.90 -18.93
N LYS A 158 -5.15 2.89 -19.91
CA LYS A 158 -5.29 1.75 -20.85
C LYS A 158 -3.96 1.40 -21.52
N SER A 159 -3.20 2.39 -21.94
CA SER A 159 -1.88 2.18 -22.56
C SER A 159 -0.84 1.64 -21.59
N ASP A 160 -0.90 2.03 -20.31
CA ASP A 160 -0.04 1.42 -19.27
C ASP A 160 -0.38 -0.05 -19.09
N ILE A 161 -1.67 -0.39 -19.02
CA ILE A 161 -2.18 -1.76 -18.87
C ILE A 161 -1.73 -2.63 -20.06
N GLU A 162 -1.89 -2.14 -21.30
CA GLU A 162 -1.46 -2.86 -22.51
C GLU A 162 0.05 -3.11 -22.50
N ARG A 163 0.86 -2.12 -22.12
CA ARG A 163 2.32 -2.26 -22.00
C ARG A 163 2.72 -3.26 -20.93
N LEU A 164 2.08 -3.24 -19.75
CA LEU A 164 2.39 -4.18 -18.67
C LEU A 164 2.00 -5.60 -19.06
N LYS A 165 0.87 -5.76 -19.74
CA LYS A 165 0.43 -7.06 -20.25
C LYS A 165 1.41 -7.64 -21.25
N SER A 166 1.90 -6.85 -22.22
CA SER A 166 2.88 -7.34 -23.20
C SER A 166 4.19 -7.78 -22.52
N GLN A 167 4.71 -6.97 -21.58
CA GLN A 167 5.91 -7.29 -20.81
C GLN A 167 5.75 -8.57 -19.97
N SER A 168 4.56 -8.79 -19.41
CA SER A 168 4.27 -10.01 -18.65
C SER A 168 4.30 -11.26 -19.52
N ILE A 169 3.79 -11.18 -20.76
CA ILE A 169 3.75 -12.31 -21.71
C ILE A 169 5.17 -12.62 -22.21
N GLU A 170 5.92 -11.60 -22.65
CA GLU A 170 7.32 -11.76 -23.07
C GLU A 170 8.18 -12.35 -21.95
N GLY A 171 7.97 -11.92 -20.70
CA GLY A 171 8.67 -12.44 -19.54
C GLY A 171 8.34 -13.91 -19.22
N SER A 172 7.13 -14.39 -19.54
CA SER A 172 6.77 -15.81 -19.41
C SER A 172 7.38 -16.67 -20.51
N GLU A 173 7.35 -16.22 -21.77
CA GLU A 173 7.91 -16.94 -22.91
C GLU A 173 9.43 -17.16 -22.75
N ASN A 174 10.17 -16.12 -22.34
CA ASN A 174 11.61 -16.23 -22.10
C ASN A 174 11.95 -17.24 -20.97
N LYS A 175 11.13 -17.31 -19.92
CA LYS A 175 11.35 -18.29 -18.82
C LYS A 175 11.06 -19.71 -19.24
N GLU A 176 10.05 -19.93 -20.10
CA GLU A 176 9.78 -21.24 -20.67
C GLU A 176 10.95 -21.69 -21.55
N GLU A 177 11.45 -20.82 -22.44
CA GLU A 177 12.61 -21.13 -23.29
C GLU A 177 13.87 -21.47 -22.48
N GLU A 178 14.18 -20.72 -21.41
CA GLU A 178 15.30 -21.02 -20.50
C GLU A 178 15.11 -22.37 -19.78
N GLN A 179 13.88 -22.70 -19.37
CA GLN A 179 13.56 -23.97 -18.72
C GLN A 179 13.69 -25.17 -19.67
N TYR A 180 13.36 -25.02 -20.95
CA TYR A 180 13.56 -26.05 -21.97
C TYR A 180 15.03 -26.18 -22.39
N ALA A 181 15.78 -25.08 -22.44
CA ALA A 181 17.22 -25.10 -22.73
C ALA A 181 18.04 -25.79 -21.62
N GLY A 182 17.63 -25.67 -20.35
CA GLY A 182 18.29 -26.29 -19.20
C GLY A 182 18.07 -27.80 -19.02
N LYS A 183 17.24 -28.46 -19.84
CA LYS A 183 16.96 -29.92 -19.76
C LYS A 183 17.79 -30.78 -20.73
N ASN A 184 18.66 -30.17 -21.54
CA ASN A 184 19.53 -30.87 -22.51
C ASN A 184 21.02 -30.86 -22.10
N ILE A 185 21.32 -31.18 -20.84
CA ILE A 185 22.70 -31.45 -20.36
C ILE A 185 22.69 -32.68 -19.47
#